data_AF-Q07TB8-F1
#
_entry.id   AF-Q07TB8-F1
#
_cell.length_a   1.000
_cell.length_b   1.000
_cell.length_c   1.000
_cell.angle_alpha   90.00
_cell.angle_beta   90.00
_cell.angle_gamma   90.00
#
_symmetry.space_group_name_H-M   'P 1'
#
loop_
_entity.id
_entity.type
_entity.pdbx_description
1 polymer ?
#
loop_
_entity_poly.entity_id
_entity_poly.type
_entity_poly.pdbx_seq_one_letter_code
_entity_poly.pdbx_strand_id
1 'polypeptide(L)'
;MEVAMSEGGSSAETTAANSAATRIATLAPAATGSPPPPPDPAKRVGWVRRGLREINPLRVIGGVVLALLVFLAAASAVMFFAAAQLQSRISDLNLNGVPLTIWRVAAFGDEFANSAAEIQKLRSQIEIDQRNLAGDKNRYLVMSADQKDAADRIVEDALALRQKIESATQVTRPPVAPDAAETITSIELLLANDDLRARFGDELAAIKKRYAENRDLRALIKTEEAKALGFQTWIDSEIEQRKARVDAAARLFGETNAAVAPEIVDRIRNITAELTALKTILYGSIYSVALWTNDTLVLLLLISMGVLGAALNLLALFFTNDDNSLSFGEYPLRLAFGAVLAIVMFIVAKAGVPILADTTKIGGGNAPLNPYFISLLAVISGLMSDRAMGTIQNVAATVLKSIGGTDFSQRYGRVVLDDALKAANRDIEGLARLLEIDADATKKLLSGTEAISPDRQKLISAYLGQRPRDLFSDLPAG
;
A
#
# COMPACT_ATOMS: atom_id res chain seq x y z
N MET A 1 54.83 6.28 -23.86
CA MET A 1 55.08 5.15 -24.78
C MET A 1 53.97 4.16 -24.56
N GLU A 2 53.04 3.85 -25.47
CA GLU A 2 52.72 4.23 -26.86
C GLU A 2 51.38 3.48 -27.06
N VAL A 3 50.23 4.14 -27.30
CA VAL A 3 49.62 4.37 -28.64
C VAL A 3 49.51 3.02 -29.41
N ALA A 4 48.37 2.51 -29.91
CA ALA A 4 47.20 3.13 -30.50
C ALA A 4 46.12 2.08 -30.87
N MET A 5 44.90 2.59 -31.08
CA MET A 5 43.92 2.28 -32.15
C MET A 5 43.25 0.91 -32.30
N SER A 6 41.92 0.93 -32.26
CA SER A 6 41.12 0.73 -33.48
C SER A 6 39.77 1.45 -33.35
N GLU A 7 39.56 2.43 -34.23
CA GLU A 7 38.29 3.09 -34.55
C GLU A 7 37.44 2.23 -35.51
N GLY A 8 36.19 2.69 -35.71
CA GLY A 8 35.39 2.46 -36.93
C GLY A 8 34.08 1.75 -36.60
N GLY A 9 32.99 2.45 -36.29
CA GLY A 9 32.10 3.12 -37.26
C GLY A 9 30.81 2.27 -37.35
N SER A 10 29.60 2.73 -37.63
CA SER A 10 29.09 3.95 -38.24
C SER A 10 27.56 3.79 -38.30
N SER A 11 26.81 4.89 -38.05
CA SER A 11 25.47 5.18 -38.64
C SER A 11 24.30 4.25 -38.25
N ALA A 12 23.02 4.60 -38.29
CA ALA A 12 22.19 5.79 -38.44
C ALA A 12 20.75 5.30 -38.12
N GLU A 13 19.75 6.21 -38.16
CA GLU A 13 18.31 5.94 -37.95
C GLU A 13 17.92 5.77 -36.46
N THR A 14 16.98 6.51 -35.88
CA THR A 14 15.67 6.88 -36.42
C THR A 14 15.20 8.21 -35.84
N THR A 15 15.13 9.23 -36.69
CA THR A 15 14.42 10.49 -36.47
C THR A 15 13.04 10.35 -37.13
N ALA A 16 11.98 10.05 -36.38
CA ALA A 16 10.61 10.15 -36.90
C ALA A 16 9.55 10.09 -35.78
N ALA A 17 9.16 11.23 -35.21
CA ALA A 17 7.81 11.48 -34.67
C ALA A 17 7.73 12.88 -34.04
N ASN A 18 7.75 13.94 -34.85
CA ASN A 18 7.23 15.26 -34.45
C ASN A 18 7.02 16.16 -35.67
N SER A 19 6.09 15.78 -36.55
CA SER A 19 5.56 16.67 -37.59
C SER A 19 4.14 16.29 -38.00
N ALA A 20 3.21 16.28 -37.05
CA ALA A 20 1.78 16.05 -37.32
C ALA A 20 0.87 17.07 -36.61
N ALA A 21 1.29 18.34 -36.52
CA ALA A 21 0.51 19.40 -35.87
C ALA A 21 0.26 20.65 -36.74
N THR A 22 0.56 20.60 -38.05
CA THR A 22 0.37 21.77 -38.92
C THR A 22 -0.17 21.34 -40.28
N ARG A 23 -1.50 21.24 -40.42
CA ARG A 23 -2.27 21.37 -41.69
C ARG A 23 -3.73 20.90 -41.52
N ILE A 24 -4.56 21.63 -40.77
CA ILE A 24 -6.01 21.72 -41.06
C ILE A 24 -6.46 23.13 -40.69
N ALA A 25 -6.24 24.08 -41.59
CA ALA A 25 -6.85 25.41 -41.52
C ALA A 25 -6.85 26.01 -42.92
N THR A 26 -7.76 25.57 -43.77
CA THR A 26 -8.12 26.29 -45.00
C THR A 26 -9.46 25.79 -45.50
N LEU A 27 -10.31 26.74 -45.91
CA LEU A 27 -11.67 26.61 -46.47
C LEU A 27 -12.83 26.79 -45.47
N ALA A 28 -13.03 28.03 -45.04
CA ALA A 28 -14.36 28.57 -44.73
C ALA A 28 -14.59 29.81 -45.64
N PRO A 29 -15.73 29.90 -46.34
CA PRO A 29 -16.02 31.03 -47.23
C PRO A 29 -16.32 32.31 -46.43
N ALA A 30 -15.86 33.44 -46.97
CA ALA A 30 -16.03 34.77 -46.40
C ALA A 30 -17.51 35.17 -46.34
N ALA A 31 -18.09 35.14 -45.13
CA ALA A 31 -19.37 35.77 -44.85
C ALA A 31 -19.13 37.28 -44.63
N THR A 32 -19.52 38.09 -45.62
CA THR A 32 -19.63 39.54 -45.51
C THR A 32 -20.84 39.89 -44.63
N GLY A 33 -20.68 39.77 -43.31
CA GLY A 33 -21.60 40.28 -42.30
C GLY A 33 -20.98 41.49 -41.62
N SER A 34 -21.72 42.60 -41.57
CA SER A 34 -21.35 43.81 -40.83
C SER A 34 -20.93 43.49 -39.39
N PRO A 35 -19.90 44.17 -38.84
CA PRO A 35 -19.38 43.89 -37.51
C PRO A 35 -20.49 44.04 -36.45
N PRO A 36 -20.64 43.09 -35.50
CA PRO A 36 -21.61 43.23 -34.43
C PRO A 36 -21.27 44.47 -33.58
N PRO A 37 -22.29 45.21 -33.12
CA PRO A 37 -22.08 46.39 -32.30
C PRO A 37 -21.28 46.04 -31.04
N PRO A 38 -20.39 46.94 -30.57
CA PRO A 38 -19.59 46.69 -29.38
C PRO A 38 -20.51 46.39 -28.18
N PRO A 39 -20.18 45.36 -27.37
CA PRO A 39 -21.01 44.98 -26.24
C PRO A 39 -21.09 46.15 -25.25
N ASP A 40 -22.32 46.58 -24.99
CA ASP A 40 -22.65 47.65 -24.06
C ASP A 40 -22.01 47.40 -22.67
N PRO A 41 -21.06 48.24 -22.21
CA PRO A 41 -20.36 48.03 -20.93
C PRO A 41 -21.32 48.11 -19.73
N ALA A 42 -22.51 48.72 -19.89
CA ALA A 42 -23.52 48.78 -18.84
C ALA A 42 -24.16 47.41 -18.53
N LYS A 43 -24.17 46.46 -19.47
CA LYS A 43 -24.75 45.12 -19.25
C LYS A 43 -23.82 44.16 -18.52
N ARG A 44 -22.50 44.40 -18.52
CA ARG A 44 -21.53 43.53 -17.79
C ARG A 44 -21.55 43.75 -16.28
N VAL A 45 -21.80 44.97 -15.81
CA VAL A 45 -21.83 45.28 -14.37
C VAL A 45 -23.12 44.75 -13.71
N GLY A 46 -24.20 44.62 -14.49
CA GLY A 46 -25.48 44.06 -14.03
C GLY A 46 -25.44 42.55 -13.75
N TRP A 47 -24.72 41.76 -14.54
CA TRP A 47 -24.71 40.29 -14.41
C TRP A 47 -23.99 39.81 -13.14
N VAL A 48 -22.85 40.43 -12.81
CA VAL A 48 -22.10 40.11 -11.58
C VAL A 48 -22.88 40.52 -10.33
N ARG A 49 -23.56 41.69 -10.35
CA ARG A 49 -24.39 42.13 -9.23
C ARG A 49 -25.71 41.37 -9.08
N ARG A 50 -26.28 40.83 -10.16
CA ARG A 50 -27.51 40.03 -10.13
C ARG A 50 -27.20 38.60 -9.64
N GLY A 51 -26.07 38.02 -10.03
CA GLY A 51 -25.60 36.72 -9.50
C GLY A 51 -25.25 36.73 -8.00
N LEU A 52 -24.83 37.86 -7.44
CA LEU A 52 -24.52 37.99 -6.01
C LEU A 52 -25.74 38.27 -5.12
N ARG A 53 -26.91 38.64 -5.68
CA ARG A 53 -28.08 39.07 -4.89
C ARG A 53 -29.11 37.97 -4.63
N GLU A 54 -29.03 36.86 -5.35
CA GLU A 54 -29.92 35.69 -5.21
C GLU A 54 -29.16 34.43 -4.74
N ILE A 55 -28.13 34.63 -3.92
CA ILE A 55 -27.42 33.51 -3.31
C ILE A 55 -28.32 32.94 -2.21
N ASN A 56 -29.14 31.96 -2.57
CA ASN A 56 -29.83 31.13 -1.59
C ASN A 56 -28.77 30.35 -0.78
N PRO A 57 -28.60 30.61 0.53
CA PRO A 57 -27.56 29.99 1.34
C PRO A 57 -27.70 28.46 1.35
N LEU A 58 -28.93 27.95 1.25
CA LEU A 58 -29.21 26.51 1.13
C LEU A 58 -28.63 25.89 -0.15
N ARG A 59 -28.65 26.60 -1.29
CA ARG A 59 -28.02 26.11 -2.53
C ARG A 59 -26.51 26.07 -2.39
N VAL A 60 -25.90 27.09 -1.79
CA VAL A 60 -24.44 27.11 -1.55
C VAL A 60 -24.03 25.98 -0.62
N ILE A 61 -24.75 25.78 0.49
CA ILE A 61 -24.48 24.68 1.43
C ILE A 61 -24.65 23.33 0.71
N GLY A 62 -25.71 23.14 -0.07
CA GLY A 62 -25.94 21.91 -0.85
C GLY A 62 -24.82 21.63 -1.85
N GLY A 63 -24.39 22.65 -2.60
CA GLY A 63 -23.27 22.53 -3.54
C GLY A 63 -21.94 22.19 -2.86
N VAL A 64 -21.65 22.81 -1.71
CA VAL A 64 -20.45 22.50 -0.91
C VAL A 64 -20.48 21.08 -0.36
N VAL A 65 -21.63 20.64 0.18
CA VAL A 65 -21.80 19.26 0.67
C VAL A 65 -21.61 18.25 -0.46
N LEU A 66 -22.19 18.52 -1.63
CA LEU A 66 -22.05 17.64 -2.79
C LEU A 66 -20.60 17.58 -3.31
N ALA A 67 -19.92 18.74 -3.40
CA ALA A 67 -18.52 18.81 -3.78
C ALA A 67 -17.61 18.06 -2.78
N LEU A 68 -17.89 18.18 -1.49
CA LEU A 68 -17.18 17.44 -0.44
C LEU A 68 -17.43 15.93 -0.55
N LEU A 69 -18.66 15.52 -0.86
CA LEU A 69 -19.00 14.12 -1.09
C LEU A 69 -18.27 13.55 -2.31
N VAL A 70 -18.23 14.28 -3.43
CA VAL A 70 -17.45 13.91 -4.61
C VAL A 70 -15.98 13.77 -4.26
N PHE A 71 -15.42 14.72 -3.51
CA PHE A 71 -14.02 14.68 -3.08
C PHE A 71 -13.73 13.45 -2.20
N LEU A 72 -14.58 13.16 -1.21
CA LEU A 72 -14.44 11.97 -0.35
C LEU A 72 -14.59 10.66 -1.14
N ALA A 73 -15.55 10.59 -2.05
CA ALA A 73 -15.74 9.43 -2.92
C ALA A 73 -14.51 9.21 -3.83
N ALA A 74 -13.97 10.28 -4.42
CA ALA A 74 -12.75 10.21 -5.22
C ALA A 74 -11.53 9.80 -4.39
N ALA A 75 -11.33 10.40 -3.21
CA ALA A 75 -10.24 10.06 -2.31
C ALA A 75 -10.31 8.60 -1.86
N SER A 76 -11.49 8.09 -1.51
CA SER A 76 -11.69 6.67 -1.17
C SER A 76 -11.43 5.75 -2.36
N ALA A 77 -11.88 6.11 -3.56
CA ALA A 77 -11.62 5.33 -4.77
C ALA A 77 -10.12 5.26 -5.08
N VAL A 78 -9.38 6.37 -5.00
CA VAL A 78 -7.93 6.39 -5.18
C VAL A 78 -7.23 5.52 -4.13
N MET A 79 -7.68 5.58 -2.87
CA MET A 79 -7.15 4.78 -1.78
C MET A 79 -7.34 3.27 -2.03
N PHE A 80 -8.57 2.83 -2.32
CA PHE A 80 -8.85 1.42 -2.58
C PHE A 80 -8.15 0.92 -3.85
N PHE A 81 -8.02 1.79 -4.86
CA PHE A 81 -7.30 1.47 -6.08
C PHE A 81 -5.80 1.26 -5.82
N ALA A 82 -5.16 2.16 -5.08
CA ALA A 82 -3.76 2.02 -4.69
C ALA A 82 -3.52 0.75 -3.86
N ALA A 83 -4.43 0.44 -2.93
CA ALA A 83 -4.38 -0.78 -2.13
C ALA A 83 -4.53 -2.05 -2.97
N ALA A 84 -5.48 -2.07 -3.92
CA ALA A 84 -5.68 -3.21 -4.82
C ALA A 84 -4.48 -3.42 -5.76
N GLN A 85 -3.86 -2.34 -6.25
CA GLN A 85 -2.63 -2.42 -7.05
C GLN A 85 -1.46 -2.97 -6.25
N LEU A 86 -1.28 -2.49 -5.02
CA LEU A 86 -0.24 -2.99 -4.11
C LEU A 86 -0.41 -4.49 -3.88
N GLN A 87 -1.65 -4.95 -3.69
CA GLN A 87 -1.94 -6.38 -3.55
C GLN A 87 -1.62 -7.19 -4.78
N SER A 88 -2.00 -6.71 -5.96
CA SER A 88 -1.67 -7.38 -7.23
C SER A 88 -0.15 -7.53 -7.37
N ARG A 89 0.62 -6.47 -7.05
CA ARG A 89 2.09 -6.52 -7.12
C ARG A 89 2.69 -7.49 -6.10
N ILE A 90 2.10 -7.58 -4.91
CA ILE A 90 2.56 -8.51 -3.87
C ILE A 90 2.22 -9.95 -4.23
N SER A 91 1.04 -10.22 -4.81
CA SER A 91 0.65 -11.56 -5.23
C SER A 91 1.48 -12.10 -6.39
N ASP A 92 2.04 -11.21 -7.21
CA ASP A 92 2.98 -11.60 -8.29
C ASP A 92 4.34 -12.06 -7.73
N LEU A 93 4.66 -11.75 -6.48
CA LEU A 93 5.85 -12.24 -5.82
C LEU A 93 5.60 -13.64 -5.27
N ASN A 94 6.11 -14.64 -5.98
CA ASN A 94 6.21 -16.01 -5.47
C ASN A 94 7.55 -16.23 -4.78
N LEU A 95 7.51 -16.66 -3.52
CA LEU A 95 8.68 -17.06 -2.76
C LEU A 95 8.59 -18.58 -2.57
N ASN A 96 9.49 -19.33 -3.20
CA ASN A 96 9.49 -20.80 -3.21
C ASN A 96 8.19 -21.43 -3.74
N GLY A 97 7.59 -20.83 -4.77
CA GLY A 97 6.33 -21.30 -5.36
C GLY A 97 5.09 -21.03 -4.51
N VAL A 98 5.23 -20.33 -3.39
CA VAL A 98 4.10 -19.86 -2.57
C VAL A 98 3.92 -18.36 -2.80
N PRO A 99 2.72 -17.90 -3.20
CA PRO A 99 2.46 -16.48 -3.35
C PRO A 99 2.57 -15.77 -2.01
N LEU A 100 3.30 -14.66 -1.99
CA LEU A 100 3.40 -13.81 -0.83
C LEU A 100 2.05 -13.16 -0.56
N THR A 101 1.61 -13.23 0.69
CA THR A 101 0.48 -12.44 1.18
C THR A 101 1.02 -11.17 1.83
N ILE A 102 0.23 -10.09 1.85
CA ILE A 102 0.63 -8.85 2.54
C ILE A 102 0.97 -9.11 4.01
N TRP A 103 0.24 -9.99 4.67
CA TRP A 103 0.51 -10.34 6.07
C TRP A 103 1.91 -10.93 6.25
N ARG A 104 2.34 -11.78 5.31
CA ARG A 104 3.72 -12.29 5.29
C ARG A 104 4.71 -11.17 5.00
N VAL A 105 4.47 -10.33 3.99
CA VAL A 105 5.36 -9.20 3.67
C VAL A 105 5.50 -8.23 4.83
N ALA A 106 4.41 -7.94 5.56
CA ALA A 106 4.40 -7.07 6.72
C ALA A 106 5.18 -7.69 7.89
N ALA A 107 4.94 -8.97 8.21
CA ALA A 107 5.71 -9.70 9.22
C ALA A 107 7.21 -9.75 8.86
N PHE A 108 7.52 -10.02 7.59
CA PHE A 108 8.88 -9.98 7.06
C PHE A 108 9.48 -8.59 7.16
N GLY A 109 8.72 -7.52 6.92
CA GLY A 109 9.22 -6.16 7.00
C GLY A 109 9.74 -5.81 8.39
N ASP A 110 8.99 -6.16 9.42
CA ASP A 110 9.38 -5.94 10.82
C ASP A 110 10.57 -6.84 11.21
N GLU A 111 10.56 -8.12 10.85
CA GLU A 111 11.68 -9.04 11.09
C GLU A 111 12.94 -8.64 10.32
N PHE A 112 12.81 -8.13 9.09
CA PHE A 112 13.91 -7.71 8.23
C PHE A 112 14.52 -6.40 8.74
N ALA A 113 13.70 -5.43 9.13
CA ALA A 113 14.20 -4.18 9.72
C ALA A 113 14.98 -4.44 11.02
N ASN A 114 14.44 -5.30 11.89
CA ASN A 114 15.10 -5.68 13.13
C ASN A 114 16.37 -6.50 12.89
N SER A 115 16.33 -7.49 11.98
CA SER A 115 17.49 -8.32 11.67
C SER A 115 18.60 -7.54 10.97
N ALA A 116 18.29 -6.61 10.08
CA ALA A 116 19.30 -5.74 9.46
C ALA A 116 20.01 -4.85 10.48
N ALA A 117 19.26 -4.24 11.41
CA ALA A 117 19.82 -3.44 12.48
C ALA A 117 20.65 -4.30 13.45
N GLU A 118 20.19 -5.50 13.78
CA GLU A 118 20.91 -6.45 14.61
C GLU A 118 22.21 -6.92 13.95
N ILE A 119 22.18 -7.26 12.66
CA ILE A 119 23.37 -7.61 11.86
C ILE A 119 24.37 -6.45 11.83
N GLN A 120 23.91 -5.20 11.64
CA GLN A 120 24.79 -4.04 11.64
C GLN A 120 25.45 -3.81 13.00
N LYS A 121 24.68 -3.91 14.09
CA LYS A 121 25.19 -3.83 15.46
C LYS A 121 26.22 -4.93 15.73
N LEU A 122 25.93 -6.15 15.30
CA LEU A 122 26.83 -7.30 15.45
C LEU A 122 28.13 -7.12 14.66
N ARG A 123 28.09 -6.60 13.42
CA ARG A 123 29.30 -6.29 12.64
C ARG A 123 30.19 -5.27 13.34
N SER A 124 29.60 -4.21 13.89
CA SER A 124 30.36 -3.20 14.62
C SER A 124 31.04 -3.76 15.87
N GLN A 125 30.39 -4.70 16.57
CA GLN A 125 30.99 -5.38 17.72
C GLN A 125 32.17 -6.27 17.33
N ILE A 126 32.06 -7.02 16.22
CA ILE A 126 33.18 -7.84 15.71
C ILE A 126 34.40 -6.99 15.39
N GLU A 127 34.21 -5.85 14.73
CA GLU A 127 35.33 -4.96 14.41
C GLU A 127 36.01 -4.38 15.66
N ILE A 128 35.26 -4.21 16.75
CA ILE A 128 35.81 -3.79 18.04
C ILE A 128 36.58 -4.95 18.67
N ASP A 129 36.00 -6.14 18.72
CA ASP A 129 36.62 -7.32 19.34
C ASP A 129 37.88 -7.77 18.58
N GLN A 130 37.89 -7.70 17.25
CA GLN A 130 39.08 -7.95 16.43
C GLN A 130 40.19 -6.93 16.69
N ARG A 131 39.84 -5.65 16.89
CA ARG A 131 40.80 -4.61 17.27
C ARG A 131 41.38 -4.86 18.66
N ASN A 132 40.55 -5.26 19.62
CA ASN A 132 40.99 -5.63 20.97
C ASN A 132 41.95 -6.83 20.92
N LEU A 133 41.60 -7.89 20.19
CA LEU A 133 42.45 -9.07 20.02
C LEU A 133 43.79 -8.72 19.37
N ALA A 134 43.81 -7.85 18.35
CA ALA A 134 45.04 -7.38 17.74
C ALA A 134 45.91 -6.59 18.74
N GLY A 135 45.28 -5.77 19.59
CA GLY A 135 45.95 -5.06 20.68
C GLY A 135 46.60 -6.02 21.70
N ASP A 136 45.87 -7.04 22.13
CA ASP A 136 46.34 -8.05 23.09
C ASP A 136 47.48 -8.89 22.50
N LYS A 137 47.38 -9.32 21.24
CA LYS A 137 48.48 -10.01 20.53
C LYS A 137 49.73 -9.16 20.44
N ASN A 138 49.59 -7.87 20.16
CA ASN A 138 50.73 -6.96 20.09
C ASN A 138 51.38 -6.77 21.48
N ARG A 139 50.57 -6.63 22.54
CA ARG A 139 51.07 -6.57 23.92
C ARG A 139 51.84 -7.85 24.30
N TYR A 140 51.30 -9.02 23.96
CA TYR A 140 51.99 -10.29 24.16
C TYR A 140 53.35 -10.36 23.43
N LEU A 141 53.40 -9.94 22.17
CA LEU A 141 54.63 -9.93 21.37
C LEU A 141 55.71 -9.03 22.01
N VAL A 142 55.34 -7.83 22.47
CA VAL A 142 56.26 -6.92 23.16
C VAL A 142 56.79 -7.55 24.45
N MET A 143 55.91 -8.10 25.28
CA MET A 143 56.31 -8.73 26.54
C MET A 143 57.21 -9.95 26.32
N SER A 144 56.95 -10.74 25.28
CA SER A 144 57.80 -11.88 24.92
C SER A 144 59.18 -11.44 24.44
N ALA A 145 59.28 -10.32 23.71
CA ALA A 145 60.56 -9.75 23.29
C ALA A 145 61.34 -9.24 24.50
N ASP A 146 60.70 -8.46 25.38
CA ASP A 146 61.31 -7.95 26.62
C ASP A 146 61.80 -9.09 27.53
N GLN A 147 61.03 -10.17 27.62
CA GLN A 147 61.40 -11.35 28.40
C GLN A 147 62.63 -12.06 27.86
N LYS A 148 62.75 -12.14 26.53
CA LYS A 148 63.89 -12.73 25.84
C LYS A 148 65.14 -11.89 26.07
N ASP A 149 65.05 -10.58 25.82
CA ASP A 149 66.14 -9.63 26.05
C ASP A 149 66.60 -9.65 27.52
N ALA A 150 65.66 -9.70 28.46
CA ALA A 150 65.98 -9.81 29.88
C ALA A 150 66.65 -11.15 30.22
N ALA A 151 66.24 -12.26 29.57
CA ALA A 151 66.85 -13.57 29.81
C ALA A 151 68.29 -13.61 29.28
N ASP A 152 68.51 -13.07 28.08
CA ASP A 152 69.82 -13.01 27.44
C ASP A 152 70.80 -12.17 28.29
N ARG A 153 70.35 -11.02 28.81
CA ARG A 153 71.15 -10.19 29.74
C ARG A 153 71.51 -10.91 31.03
N ILE A 154 70.61 -11.72 31.59
CA ILE A 154 70.87 -12.49 32.81
C ILE A 154 71.93 -13.57 32.53
N VAL A 155 71.87 -14.23 31.37
CA VAL A 155 72.90 -15.21 30.96
C VAL A 155 74.24 -14.52 30.80
N GLU A 156 74.29 -13.37 30.12
CA GLU A 156 75.52 -12.59 29.93
C GLU A 156 76.13 -12.13 31.26
N ASP A 157 75.32 -11.55 32.16
CA ASP A 157 75.77 -11.12 33.48
C ASP A 157 76.28 -12.29 34.33
N ALA A 158 75.59 -13.45 34.27
CA ALA A 158 76.01 -14.64 35.00
C ALA A 158 77.33 -15.20 34.45
N LEU A 159 77.50 -15.27 33.13
CA LEU A 159 78.76 -15.70 32.51
C LEU A 159 79.91 -14.75 32.84
N ALA A 160 79.66 -13.43 32.78
CA ALA A 160 80.66 -12.42 33.13
C ALA A 160 81.08 -12.52 34.60
N LEU A 161 80.12 -12.68 35.53
CA LEU A 161 80.40 -12.89 36.94
C LEU A 161 81.20 -14.18 37.17
N ARG A 162 80.82 -15.27 36.51
CA ARG A 162 81.55 -16.53 36.59
C ARG A 162 83.00 -16.37 36.12
N GLN A 163 83.23 -15.69 35.00
CA GLN A 163 84.57 -15.45 34.47
C GLN A 163 85.43 -14.61 35.43
N LYS A 164 84.84 -13.59 36.09
CA LYS A 164 85.51 -12.83 37.16
C LYS A 164 85.92 -13.74 38.33
N ILE A 165 85.07 -14.67 38.75
CA ILE A 165 85.36 -15.61 39.84
C ILE A 165 86.46 -16.61 39.44
N GLU A 166 86.39 -17.17 38.23
CA GLU A 166 87.39 -18.13 37.72
C GLU A 166 88.78 -17.48 37.59
N SER A 167 88.84 -16.24 37.08
CA SER A 167 90.10 -15.48 37.01
C SER A 167 90.67 -15.13 38.39
N ALA A 168 89.82 -14.85 39.39
CA ALA A 168 90.26 -14.60 40.77
C ALA A 168 90.75 -15.86 41.50
N THR A 169 90.28 -17.05 41.10
CA THR A 169 90.60 -18.33 41.77
C THR A 169 91.67 -19.16 41.05
N GLN A 170 92.04 -18.81 39.81
CA GLN A 170 92.91 -19.59 38.92
C GLN A 170 92.41 -21.02 38.64
N VAL A 171 91.12 -21.29 38.87
CA VAL A 171 90.50 -22.60 38.60
C VAL A 171 89.82 -22.56 37.24
N THR A 172 90.34 -23.29 36.27
CA THR A 172 89.70 -23.47 34.95
C THR A 172 88.69 -24.61 35.04
N ARG A 173 87.41 -24.36 34.71
CA ARG A 173 86.36 -25.38 34.64
C ARG A 173 85.84 -25.56 33.20
N PRO A 174 85.21 -26.70 32.89
CA PRO A 174 84.61 -26.91 31.58
C PRO A 174 83.53 -25.85 31.26
N PRO A 175 83.33 -25.54 29.97
CA PRO A 175 82.27 -24.63 29.54
C PRO A 175 80.91 -25.18 29.99
N VAL A 176 80.09 -24.32 30.60
CA VAL A 176 78.70 -24.68 30.95
C VAL A 176 77.81 -24.22 29.81
N ALA A 177 76.69 -24.91 29.64
CA ALA A 177 75.67 -24.52 28.67
C ALA A 177 75.17 -23.09 28.97
N PRO A 178 74.69 -22.35 27.96
CA PRO A 178 74.16 -21.00 28.12
C PRO A 178 72.76 -21.04 28.76
N ASP A 179 72.62 -21.66 29.92
CA ASP A 179 71.44 -21.60 30.76
C ASP A 179 71.74 -20.79 32.03
N ALA A 180 70.88 -19.80 32.29
CA ALA A 180 71.03 -18.90 33.42
C ALA A 180 70.91 -19.64 34.76
N ALA A 181 70.03 -20.64 34.86
CA ALA A 181 69.82 -21.35 36.12
C ALA A 181 71.04 -22.20 36.46
N GLU A 182 71.53 -23.00 35.51
CA GLU A 182 72.75 -23.80 35.67
C GLU A 182 73.97 -22.93 35.97
N THR A 183 74.10 -21.80 35.28
CA THR A 183 75.22 -20.87 35.50
C THR A 183 75.17 -20.25 36.89
N ILE A 184 74.00 -19.77 37.34
CA ILE A 184 73.80 -19.24 38.70
C ILE A 184 74.13 -20.29 39.76
N THR A 185 73.65 -21.53 39.61
CA THR A 185 73.96 -22.63 40.55
C THR A 185 75.45 -22.96 40.55
N SER A 186 76.12 -22.93 39.40
CA SER A 186 77.57 -23.14 39.33
C SER A 186 78.35 -22.04 40.07
N ILE A 187 77.90 -20.79 40.00
CA ILE A 187 78.48 -19.65 40.71
C ILE A 187 78.24 -19.78 42.22
N GLU A 188 77.06 -20.21 42.66
CA GLU A 188 76.78 -20.49 44.07
C GLU A 188 77.74 -21.53 44.65
N LEU A 189 78.01 -22.61 43.91
CA LEU A 189 78.96 -23.65 44.29
C LEU A 189 80.40 -23.11 44.38
N LEU A 190 80.79 -22.18 43.51
CA LEU A 190 82.09 -21.51 43.58
C LEU A 190 82.19 -20.54 44.77
N LEU A 191 81.08 -19.89 45.13
CA LEU A 191 80.99 -18.96 46.26
C LEU A 191 80.76 -19.65 47.61
N ALA A 192 80.93 -20.96 47.70
CA ALA A 192 80.96 -21.68 48.98
C ALA A 192 82.17 -21.30 49.85
N ASN A 193 83.20 -20.65 49.26
CA ASN A 193 84.34 -20.09 49.99
C ASN A 193 83.99 -18.66 50.50
N ASP A 194 84.14 -18.43 51.81
CA ASP A 194 83.76 -17.19 52.50
C ASP A 194 84.43 -15.93 51.91
N ASP A 195 85.69 -16.02 51.47
CA ASP A 195 86.43 -14.89 50.89
C ASP A 195 85.85 -14.43 49.55
N LEU A 196 85.44 -15.39 48.70
CA LEU A 196 84.82 -15.08 47.42
C LEU A 196 83.40 -14.57 47.60
N ARG A 197 82.68 -15.12 48.58
CA ARG A 197 81.34 -14.68 48.94
C ARG A 197 81.33 -13.22 49.41
N ALA A 198 82.32 -12.81 50.20
CA ALA A 198 82.45 -11.42 50.64
C ALA A 198 82.71 -10.44 49.47
N ARG A 199 83.37 -10.89 48.40
CA ARG A 199 83.73 -10.05 47.24
C ARG A 199 82.65 -9.98 46.17
N PHE A 200 81.96 -11.10 45.90
CA PHE A 200 81.06 -11.25 44.75
C PHE A 200 79.60 -11.55 45.15
N GLY A 201 79.30 -11.66 46.44
CA GLY A 201 77.97 -12.02 46.94
C GLY A 201 76.87 -11.05 46.50
N ASP A 202 77.17 -9.75 46.47
CA ASP A 202 76.20 -8.72 46.07
C ASP A 202 75.87 -8.78 44.57
N GLU A 203 76.87 -9.01 43.71
CA GLU A 203 76.66 -9.21 42.26
C GLU A 203 75.78 -10.45 42.01
N LEU A 204 76.07 -11.57 42.70
CA LEU A 204 75.23 -12.77 42.61
C LEU A 204 73.80 -12.51 43.11
N ALA A 205 73.63 -11.79 44.22
CA ALA A 205 72.31 -11.46 44.75
C ALA A 205 71.49 -10.61 43.75
N ALA A 206 72.13 -9.65 43.07
CA ALA A 206 71.51 -8.84 42.04
C ALA A 206 71.10 -9.67 40.80
N ILE A 207 71.92 -10.63 40.37
CA ILE A 207 71.60 -11.54 39.25
C ILE A 207 70.43 -12.46 39.64
N LYS A 208 70.44 -13.04 40.85
CA LYS A 208 69.35 -13.88 41.35
C LYS A 208 68.03 -13.13 41.43
N LYS A 209 68.05 -11.88 41.89
CA LYS A 209 66.86 -11.03 41.92
C LYS A 209 66.28 -10.84 40.52
N ARG A 210 67.11 -10.48 39.54
CA ARG A 210 66.69 -10.34 38.13
C ARG A 210 66.20 -11.65 37.52
N TYR A 211 66.80 -12.78 37.89
CA TYR A 211 66.33 -14.10 37.49
C TYR A 211 64.94 -14.43 38.05
N ALA A 212 64.68 -14.12 39.32
CA ALA A 212 63.35 -14.27 39.92
C ALA A 212 62.30 -13.38 39.22
N GLU A 213 62.64 -12.10 38.98
CA GLU A 213 61.78 -11.17 38.25
C GLU A 213 61.47 -11.66 36.82
N ASN A 214 62.45 -12.20 36.10
CA ASN A 214 62.24 -12.79 34.76
C ASN A 214 61.35 -14.04 34.81
N ARG A 215 61.52 -14.88 35.84
CA ARG A 215 60.67 -16.06 36.04
C ARG A 215 59.21 -15.65 36.28
N ASP A 216 58.96 -14.62 37.08
CA ASP A 216 57.61 -14.10 37.31
C ASP A 216 57.02 -13.49 36.03
N LEU A 217 57.84 -12.79 35.25
CA LEU A 217 57.45 -12.25 33.94
C LEU A 217 57.07 -13.38 32.95
N ARG A 218 57.80 -14.51 32.93
CA ARG A 218 57.43 -15.70 32.14
C ARG A 218 56.08 -16.28 32.55
N ALA A 219 55.79 -16.34 33.85
CA ALA A 219 54.51 -16.83 34.35
C ALA A 219 53.36 -15.91 33.92
N LEU A 220 53.60 -14.59 33.93
CA LEU A 220 52.64 -13.60 33.49
C LEU A 220 52.40 -13.69 31.97
N ILE A 221 53.45 -13.87 31.16
CA ILE A 221 53.35 -14.07 29.71
C ILE A 221 52.51 -15.30 29.36
N LYS A 222 52.74 -16.43 30.03
CA LYS A 222 51.91 -17.64 29.83
C LYS A 222 50.44 -17.40 30.16
N THR A 223 50.17 -16.58 31.17
CA THR A 223 48.81 -16.23 31.57
C THR A 223 48.15 -15.35 30.51
N GLU A 224 48.87 -14.36 29.97
CA GLU A 224 48.37 -13.51 28.87
C GLU A 224 48.20 -14.28 27.55
N GLU A 225 49.10 -15.22 27.24
CA GLU A 225 48.96 -16.11 26.08
C GLU A 225 47.70 -16.97 26.17
N ALA A 226 47.44 -17.57 27.34
CA ALA A 226 46.25 -18.36 27.59
C ALA A 226 44.97 -17.51 27.47
N LYS A 227 44.99 -16.26 27.95
CA LYS A 227 43.88 -15.32 27.75
C LYS A 227 43.66 -15.00 26.27
N ALA A 228 44.72 -14.69 25.52
CA ALA A 228 44.63 -14.37 24.10
C ALA A 228 44.08 -15.55 23.29
N LEU A 229 44.52 -16.78 23.58
CA LEU A 229 43.98 -18.01 22.98
C LEU A 229 42.51 -18.24 23.35
N GLY A 230 42.15 -18.01 24.62
CA GLY A 230 40.76 -18.09 25.09
C GLY A 230 39.85 -17.11 24.37
N PHE A 231 40.28 -15.86 24.23
CA PHE A 231 39.56 -14.83 23.46
C PHE A 231 39.43 -15.18 21.98
N GLN A 232 40.50 -15.69 21.36
CA GLN A 232 40.44 -16.09 19.97
C GLN A 232 39.44 -17.24 19.75
N THR A 233 39.45 -18.24 20.62
CA THR A 233 38.50 -19.37 20.56
C THR A 233 37.06 -18.89 20.77
N TRP A 234 36.84 -17.94 21.68
CA TRP A 234 35.53 -17.32 21.88
C TRP A 234 35.06 -16.55 20.64
N ILE A 235 35.92 -15.73 20.03
CA ILE A 235 35.63 -15.00 18.79
C ILE A 235 35.27 -15.97 17.66
N ASP A 236 36.06 -17.03 17.46
CA ASP A 236 35.80 -18.02 16.41
C ASP A 236 34.46 -18.74 16.64
N SER A 237 34.12 -19.06 17.90
CA SER A 237 32.84 -19.67 18.24
C SER A 237 31.65 -18.73 18.00
N GLU A 238 31.81 -17.44 18.28
CA GLU A 238 30.79 -16.42 18.01
C GLU A 238 30.61 -16.22 16.50
N ILE A 239 31.70 -16.19 15.73
CA ILE A 239 31.63 -16.13 14.26
C ILE A 239 30.85 -17.32 13.70
N GLU A 240 31.13 -18.54 14.20
CA GLU A 240 30.47 -19.75 13.72
C GLU A 240 28.98 -19.80 14.11
N GLN A 241 28.63 -19.46 15.35
CA GLN A 241 27.22 -19.33 15.77
C GLN A 241 26.48 -18.27 14.95
N ARG A 242 27.15 -17.16 14.64
CA ARG A 242 26.56 -16.08 13.83
C ARG A 242 26.38 -16.49 12.38
N LYS A 243 27.33 -17.21 11.80
CA LYS A 243 27.20 -17.82 10.47
C LYS A 243 25.99 -18.76 10.44
N ALA A 244 25.83 -19.60 11.46
CA ALA A 244 24.65 -20.47 11.55
C ALA A 244 23.32 -19.69 11.67
N ARG A 245 23.28 -18.54 12.35
CA ARG A 245 22.08 -17.68 12.42
C ARG A 245 21.79 -16.99 11.09
N VAL A 246 22.82 -16.49 10.41
CA VAL A 246 22.69 -15.88 9.08
C VAL A 246 22.24 -16.93 8.06
N ASP A 247 22.85 -18.12 8.07
CA ASP A 247 22.46 -19.25 7.23
C ASP A 247 21.03 -19.72 7.58
N ALA A 248 20.62 -19.71 8.85
CA ALA A 248 19.25 -20.04 9.25
C ALA A 248 18.23 -18.98 8.75
N ALA A 249 18.58 -17.70 8.83
CA ALA A 249 17.79 -16.63 8.23
C ALA A 249 17.73 -16.77 6.71
N ALA A 250 18.86 -17.04 6.06
CA ALA A 250 18.92 -17.26 4.62
C ALA A 250 18.14 -18.50 4.18
N ARG A 251 18.12 -19.58 4.99
CA ARG A 251 17.22 -20.73 4.82
C ARG A 251 15.74 -20.37 4.95
N LEU A 252 15.37 -19.51 5.90
CA LEU A 252 14.01 -18.95 6.00
C LEU A 252 13.63 -18.14 4.74
N PHE A 253 14.60 -17.50 4.10
CA PHE A 253 14.44 -16.78 2.83
C PHE A 253 14.65 -17.65 1.58
N GLY A 254 14.92 -18.96 1.74
CA GLY A 254 15.14 -19.89 0.63
C GLY A 254 16.61 -20.04 0.23
N GLU A 255 17.43 -20.62 1.09
CA GLU A 255 18.71 -21.25 0.72
C GLU A 255 18.51 -22.75 0.55
N THR A 256 18.14 -23.18 -0.66
CA THR A 256 18.65 -24.47 -1.15
C THR A 256 19.37 -24.37 -2.48
N ASN A 257 19.43 -23.21 -3.13
CA ASN A 257 20.40 -22.90 -4.17
C ASN A 257 20.52 -21.38 -4.31
N ALA A 258 21.71 -20.91 -4.67
CA ALA A 258 21.98 -19.52 -4.96
C ALA A 258 20.85 -18.84 -5.78
N ALA A 259 20.56 -17.58 -5.44
CA ALA A 259 19.65 -16.65 -6.13
C ALA A 259 18.17 -16.68 -5.69
N VAL A 260 17.88 -16.22 -4.47
CA VAL A 260 16.89 -15.14 -4.42
C VAL A 260 17.56 -13.99 -5.15
N ALA A 261 17.16 -13.75 -6.39
CA ALA A 261 17.78 -12.70 -7.21
C ALA A 261 17.78 -11.40 -6.38
N PRO A 262 18.89 -10.63 -6.37
CA PRO A 262 18.94 -9.36 -5.63
C PRO A 262 17.75 -8.45 -5.97
N GLU A 263 17.23 -8.57 -7.19
CA GLU A 263 16.00 -7.92 -7.65
C GLU A 263 14.74 -8.23 -6.80
N ILE A 264 14.56 -9.47 -6.33
CA ILE A 264 13.41 -9.85 -5.49
C ILE A 264 13.54 -9.20 -4.11
N VAL A 265 14.76 -9.19 -3.54
CA VAL A 265 15.04 -8.55 -2.26
C VAL A 265 14.80 -7.05 -2.35
N ASP A 266 15.25 -6.41 -3.42
CA ASP A 266 15.02 -4.98 -3.66
C ASP A 266 13.53 -4.67 -3.87
N ARG A 267 12.79 -5.54 -4.58
CA ARG A 267 11.32 -5.41 -4.71
C ARG A 267 10.62 -5.53 -3.36
N ILE A 268 10.96 -6.53 -2.53
CA ILE A 268 10.38 -6.70 -1.19
C ILE A 268 10.71 -5.49 -0.32
N ARG A 269 11.95 -4.99 -0.37
CA ARG A 269 12.38 -3.80 0.37
C ARG A 269 11.61 -2.56 -0.07
N ASN A 270 11.44 -2.36 -1.37
CA ASN A 270 10.70 -1.22 -1.91
C ASN A 270 9.21 -1.30 -1.51
N ILE A 271 8.59 -2.48 -1.63
CA ILE A 271 7.20 -2.71 -1.18
C ILE A 271 7.07 -2.48 0.33
N THR A 272 8.03 -2.92 1.13
CA THR A 272 8.02 -2.74 2.58
C THR A 272 8.17 -1.25 2.94
N ALA A 273 9.03 -0.53 2.23
CA ALA A 273 9.19 0.92 2.38
C ALA A 273 7.91 1.67 1.99
N GLU A 274 7.27 1.29 0.87
CA GLU A 274 5.96 1.80 0.46
C GLU A 274 4.91 1.52 1.54
N LEU A 275 4.84 0.29 2.08
CA LEU A 275 3.94 -0.11 3.17
C LEU A 275 4.14 0.77 4.42
N THR A 276 5.40 1.03 4.78
CA THR A 276 5.78 1.81 5.97
C THR A 276 5.46 3.29 5.78
N ALA A 277 5.68 3.83 4.58
CA ALA A 277 5.25 5.18 4.23
C ALA A 277 3.72 5.31 4.30
N LEU A 278 3.00 4.30 3.78
CA LEU A 278 1.54 4.18 3.88
C LEU A 278 1.03 4.09 5.33
N LYS A 279 1.77 3.46 6.24
CA LYS A 279 1.46 3.43 7.67
C LYS A 279 1.55 4.82 8.31
N THR A 280 2.47 5.66 7.82
CA THR A 280 2.70 7.02 8.34
C THR A 280 1.65 8.02 7.80
N ILE A 281 1.19 7.82 6.57
CA ILE A 281 0.16 8.66 5.95
C ILE A 281 -1.23 8.28 6.50
N LEU A 282 -2.02 9.27 6.91
CA LEU A 282 -3.41 9.11 7.38
C LEU A 282 -3.58 8.18 8.60
N TYR A 283 -2.67 8.28 9.58
CA TYR A 283 -2.75 7.56 10.87
C TYR A 283 -2.90 6.02 10.74
N GLY A 284 -2.37 5.43 9.68
CA GLY A 284 -2.45 3.98 9.45
C GLY A 284 -3.83 3.46 9.02
N SER A 285 -4.80 4.34 8.73
CA SER A 285 -6.11 3.92 8.20
C SER A 285 -5.98 3.26 6.83
N ILE A 286 -5.14 3.79 5.94
CA ILE A 286 -4.88 3.16 4.63
C ILE A 286 -4.18 1.81 4.81
N TYR A 287 -3.23 1.72 5.75
CA TYR A 287 -2.56 0.46 6.07
C TYR A 287 -3.57 -0.61 6.51
N SER A 288 -4.51 -0.27 7.39
CA SER A 288 -5.56 -1.20 7.82
C SER A 288 -6.45 -1.65 6.66
N VAL A 289 -6.76 -0.77 5.71
CA VAL A 289 -7.55 -1.10 4.52
C VAL A 289 -6.76 -1.99 3.57
N ALA A 290 -5.49 -1.67 3.33
CA ALA A 290 -4.61 -2.43 2.44
C ALA A 290 -4.43 -3.90 2.88
N LEU A 291 -4.59 -4.19 4.18
CA LEU A 291 -4.52 -5.53 4.74
C LEU A 291 -5.77 -6.41 4.46
N TRP A 292 -6.86 -5.84 3.94
CA TRP A 292 -8.09 -6.60 3.65
C TRP A 292 -7.92 -7.54 2.46
N THR A 293 -8.85 -8.45 2.20
CA THR A 293 -8.71 -9.34 1.02
C THR A 293 -8.90 -8.56 -0.29
N ASN A 294 -8.24 -9.01 -1.37
CA ASN A 294 -8.32 -8.34 -2.69
C ASN A 294 -9.76 -8.22 -3.18
N ASP A 295 -10.56 -9.27 -3.00
CA ASP A 295 -11.98 -9.24 -3.35
C ASP A 295 -12.74 -8.13 -2.61
N THR A 296 -12.44 -7.91 -1.32
CA THR A 296 -13.06 -6.84 -0.53
C THR A 296 -12.63 -5.46 -1.01
N LEU A 297 -11.34 -5.28 -1.34
CA LEU A 297 -10.81 -4.02 -1.87
C LEU A 297 -11.42 -3.67 -3.22
N VAL A 298 -11.53 -4.65 -4.12
CA VAL A 298 -12.16 -4.47 -5.43
C VAL A 298 -13.64 -4.14 -5.28
N LEU A 299 -14.35 -4.79 -4.36
CA LEU A 299 -15.76 -4.49 -4.08
C LEU A 299 -15.94 -3.06 -3.54
N LEU A 300 -15.09 -2.63 -2.60
CA LEU A 300 -15.15 -1.27 -2.06
C LEU A 300 -14.78 -0.21 -3.09
N LEU A 301 -13.74 -0.46 -3.90
CA LEU A 301 -13.37 0.38 -5.02
C LEU A 301 -14.55 0.57 -5.98
N LEU A 302 -15.21 -0.53 -6.35
CA LEU A 302 -16.38 -0.54 -7.21
C LEU A 302 -17.52 0.29 -6.63
N ILE A 303 -17.83 0.12 -5.35
CA ILE A 303 -18.87 0.89 -4.66
C ILE A 303 -18.50 2.38 -4.66
N SER A 304 -17.29 2.74 -4.25
CA SER A 304 -16.82 4.14 -4.25
C SER A 304 -16.90 4.77 -5.64
N MET A 305 -16.58 4.02 -6.70
CA MET A 305 -16.65 4.51 -8.08
C MET A 305 -18.09 4.61 -8.61
N GLY A 306 -18.99 3.71 -8.21
CA GLY A 306 -20.41 3.83 -8.49
C GLY A 306 -21.02 5.05 -7.83
N VAL A 307 -20.69 5.28 -6.55
CA VAL A 307 -21.08 6.48 -5.78
C VAL A 307 -20.49 7.73 -6.42
N LEU A 308 -19.22 7.71 -6.83
CA LEU A 308 -18.57 8.83 -7.51
C LEU A 308 -19.26 9.16 -8.84
N GLY A 309 -19.60 8.15 -9.66
CA GLY A 309 -20.34 8.35 -10.90
C GLY A 309 -21.71 9.01 -10.67
N ALA A 310 -22.45 8.53 -9.68
CA ALA A 310 -23.74 9.13 -9.30
C ALA A 310 -23.57 10.55 -8.74
N ALA A 311 -22.54 10.79 -7.92
CA ALA A 311 -22.25 12.11 -7.37
C ALA A 311 -21.85 13.14 -8.45
N LEU A 312 -21.08 12.73 -9.46
CA LEU A 312 -20.74 13.57 -10.60
C LEU A 312 -21.96 13.91 -11.46
N ASN A 313 -22.85 12.94 -11.70
CA ASN A 313 -24.10 13.20 -12.41
C ASN A 313 -25.00 14.17 -11.62
N LEU A 314 -25.11 14.01 -10.30
CA LEU A 314 -25.80 14.96 -9.42
C LEU A 314 -25.17 16.35 -9.47
N LEU A 315 -23.84 16.44 -9.49
CA LEU A 315 -23.12 17.71 -9.57
C LEU A 315 -23.39 18.40 -10.91
N ALA A 316 -23.37 17.65 -12.00
CA ALA A 316 -23.73 18.16 -13.33
C ALA A 316 -25.17 18.69 -13.35
N LEU A 317 -26.12 17.91 -12.82
CA LEU A 317 -27.54 18.31 -12.72
C LEU A 317 -27.73 19.56 -11.86
N PHE A 318 -26.99 19.68 -10.77
CA PHE A 318 -27.04 20.85 -9.88
C PHE A 318 -26.59 22.13 -10.59
N PHE A 319 -25.64 22.05 -11.52
CA PHE A 319 -25.22 23.21 -12.33
C PHE A 319 -26.13 23.49 -13.52
N THR A 320 -26.85 22.50 -14.05
CA THR A 320 -27.68 22.68 -15.26
C THR A 320 -29.15 23.00 -14.99
N ASN A 321 -29.70 22.71 -13.82
CA ASN A 321 -31.12 22.92 -13.51
C ASN A 321 -31.33 24.14 -12.59
N ASP A 322 -31.89 25.22 -13.14
CA ASP A 322 -32.20 26.44 -12.36
C ASP A 322 -33.53 26.35 -11.58
N ASP A 323 -34.49 25.49 -11.98
CA ASP A 323 -35.87 25.56 -11.45
C ASP A 323 -36.39 24.33 -10.70
N ASN A 324 -35.78 23.14 -10.86
CA ASN A 324 -36.23 21.93 -10.15
C ASN A 324 -35.33 21.68 -8.93
N SER A 325 -35.70 22.24 -7.78
CA SER A 325 -35.08 21.89 -6.51
C SER A 325 -35.38 20.43 -6.17
N LEU A 326 -34.45 19.52 -6.45
CA LEU A 326 -34.51 18.16 -5.92
C LEU A 326 -34.65 18.23 -4.39
N SER A 327 -35.57 17.45 -3.84
CA SER A 327 -35.74 17.32 -2.41
C SER A 327 -34.44 16.80 -1.78
N PHE A 328 -34.06 17.32 -0.61
CA PHE A 328 -32.83 16.92 0.08
C PHE A 328 -32.74 15.40 0.32
N GLY A 329 -33.88 14.72 0.42
CA GLY A 329 -33.96 13.25 0.54
C GLY A 329 -33.60 12.46 -0.72
N GLU A 330 -33.63 13.08 -1.91
CA GLU A 330 -33.36 12.38 -3.18
C GLU A 330 -31.86 12.19 -3.44
N TYR A 331 -31.01 13.04 -2.88
CA TYR A 331 -29.55 12.97 -3.05
C TYR A 331 -28.95 11.65 -2.51
N PRO A 332 -29.15 11.25 -1.23
CA PRO A 332 -28.61 10.00 -0.72
C PRO A 332 -29.20 8.78 -1.43
N LEU A 333 -30.47 8.86 -1.85
CA LEU A 333 -31.13 7.78 -2.59
C LEU A 333 -30.45 7.53 -3.95
N ARG A 334 -30.20 8.58 -4.73
CA ARG A 334 -29.52 8.48 -6.03
C ARG A 334 -28.08 7.98 -5.91
N LEU A 335 -27.36 8.40 -4.87
CA LEU A 335 -26.03 7.86 -4.57
C LEU A 335 -26.07 6.37 -4.24
N ALA A 336 -27.03 5.93 -3.43
CA ALA A 336 -27.23 4.52 -3.12
C ALA A 336 -27.57 3.71 -4.38
N PHE A 337 -28.39 4.23 -5.28
CA PHE A 337 -28.67 3.60 -6.57
C PHE A 337 -27.41 3.44 -7.44
N GLY A 338 -26.53 4.44 -7.48
CA GLY A 338 -25.23 4.34 -8.14
C GLY A 338 -24.37 3.19 -7.61
N ALA A 339 -24.30 3.05 -6.27
CA ALA A 339 -23.61 1.95 -5.62
C ALA A 339 -24.22 0.58 -5.95
N VAL A 340 -25.54 0.44 -5.85
CA VAL A 340 -26.27 -0.81 -6.14
C VAL A 340 -26.07 -1.23 -7.59
N LEU A 341 -26.20 -0.30 -8.54
CA LEU A 341 -26.04 -0.61 -9.96
C LEU A 341 -24.60 -1.06 -10.26
N ALA A 342 -23.60 -0.43 -9.64
CA ALA A 342 -22.21 -0.86 -9.76
C ALA A 342 -22.01 -2.30 -9.23
N ILE A 343 -22.60 -2.66 -8.08
CA ILE A 343 -22.56 -4.03 -7.54
C ILE A 343 -23.21 -5.03 -8.50
N VAL A 344 -24.41 -4.73 -9.01
CA VAL A 344 -25.13 -5.61 -9.96
C VAL A 344 -24.28 -5.85 -11.19
N MET A 345 -23.71 -4.79 -11.76
CA MET A 345 -22.85 -4.90 -12.93
C MET A 345 -21.57 -5.69 -12.67
N PHE A 346 -20.99 -5.59 -11.47
CA PHE A 346 -19.84 -6.41 -11.08
C PHE A 346 -20.18 -7.89 -10.98
N ILE A 347 -21.35 -8.23 -10.43
CA ILE A 347 -21.84 -9.63 -10.38
C ILE A 347 -21.99 -10.17 -11.81
N VAL A 348 -22.60 -9.38 -12.71
CA VAL A 348 -22.76 -9.76 -14.12
C VAL A 348 -21.40 -9.91 -14.80
N ALA A 349 -20.47 -8.99 -14.58
CA ALA A 349 -19.12 -9.07 -15.14
C ALA A 349 -18.36 -10.30 -14.62
N LYS A 350 -18.41 -10.57 -13.31
CA LYS A 350 -17.74 -11.74 -12.69
C LYS A 350 -18.36 -13.06 -13.16
N ALA A 351 -19.68 -13.11 -13.36
CA ALA A 351 -20.37 -14.27 -13.94
C ALA A 351 -20.09 -14.45 -15.44
N GLY A 352 -19.79 -13.36 -16.17
CA GLY A 352 -19.47 -13.38 -17.59
C GLY A 352 -18.01 -13.75 -17.92
N VAL A 353 -17.06 -13.54 -16.99
CA VAL A 353 -15.63 -13.84 -17.21
C VAL A 353 -15.35 -15.30 -17.58
N PRO A 354 -15.95 -16.32 -16.94
CA PRO A 354 -15.76 -17.72 -17.34
C PRO A 354 -16.25 -18.05 -18.74
N ILE A 355 -17.17 -17.24 -19.30
CA ILE A 355 -17.74 -17.44 -20.64
C ILE A 355 -16.79 -16.88 -21.72
N LEU A 356 -15.98 -15.88 -21.38
CA LEU A 356 -15.08 -15.18 -22.30
C LEU A 356 -13.62 -15.62 -22.19
N ALA A 357 -13.16 -16.03 -21.01
CA ALA A 357 -11.83 -16.56 -20.81
C ALA A 357 -11.84 -18.07 -20.98
N ASP A 358 -11.18 -18.57 -22.01
CA ASP A 358 -11.00 -20.01 -22.30
C ASP A 358 -10.31 -20.69 -21.10
N THR A 359 -11.13 -21.22 -20.18
CA THR A 359 -10.73 -21.69 -18.83
C THR A 359 -9.75 -22.86 -18.84
N THR A 360 -9.43 -23.40 -20.03
CA THR A 360 -8.46 -24.47 -20.24
C THR A 360 -7.02 -23.99 -20.40
N LYS A 361 -6.78 -22.72 -20.76
CA LYS A 361 -5.41 -22.17 -20.96
C LYS A 361 -4.84 -21.44 -19.75
N ILE A 362 -5.68 -21.06 -18.78
CA ILE A 362 -5.26 -20.37 -17.56
C ILE A 362 -5.43 -21.38 -16.42
N GLY A 363 -4.38 -22.16 -16.16
CA GLY A 363 -4.39 -23.22 -15.16
C GLY A 363 -4.83 -22.70 -13.79
N GLY A 364 -5.95 -23.23 -13.29
CA GLY A 364 -6.36 -23.14 -11.89
C GLY A 364 -7.03 -21.84 -11.48
N GLY A 365 -8.35 -21.75 -11.73
CA GLY A 365 -9.36 -21.12 -10.87
C GLY A 365 -9.10 -19.68 -10.39
N ASN A 366 -9.89 -18.73 -10.92
CA ASN A 366 -9.93 -17.30 -10.59
C ASN A 366 -8.82 -16.47 -11.27
N ALA A 367 -8.91 -16.30 -12.59
CA ALA A 367 -8.21 -15.23 -13.27
C ALA A 367 -8.61 -13.89 -12.60
N PRO A 368 -7.66 -13.13 -12.01
CA PRO A 368 -7.98 -11.87 -11.35
C PRO A 368 -8.58 -10.92 -12.38
N LEU A 369 -9.80 -10.42 -12.15
CA LEU A 369 -10.36 -9.40 -13.03
C LEU A 369 -9.49 -8.15 -12.94
N ASN A 370 -9.21 -7.55 -14.10
CA ASN A 370 -8.49 -6.31 -14.17
C ASN A 370 -9.28 -5.19 -13.44
N PRO A 371 -8.72 -4.58 -12.36
CA PRO A 371 -9.41 -3.55 -11.59
C PRO A 371 -9.72 -2.29 -12.42
N TYR A 372 -8.97 -2.01 -13.49
CA TYR A 372 -9.23 -0.91 -14.43
C TYR A 372 -10.54 -1.09 -15.21
N PHE A 373 -10.86 -2.32 -15.62
CA PHE A 373 -12.08 -2.60 -16.36
C PHE A 373 -13.31 -2.50 -15.44
N ILE A 374 -13.19 -3.07 -14.24
CA ILE A 374 -14.27 -3.05 -13.24
C ILE A 374 -14.58 -1.62 -12.79
N SER A 375 -13.53 -0.83 -12.54
CA SER A 375 -13.66 0.59 -12.17
C SER A 375 -14.38 1.42 -13.23
N LEU A 376 -13.98 1.28 -14.50
CA LEU A 376 -14.64 1.94 -15.62
C LEU A 376 -16.12 1.56 -15.68
N LEU A 377 -16.43 0.27 -15.54
CA LEU A 377 -17.79 -0.23 -15.56
C LEU A 377 -18.63 0.35 -14.39
N ALA A 378 -18.05 0.41 -13.19
CA ALA A 378 -18.70 1.05 -12.03
C ALA A 378 -19.01 2.53 -12.25
N VAL A 379 -18.07 3.30 -12.82
CA VAL A 379 -18.30 4.73 -13.10
C VAL A 379 -19.39 4.92 -14.15
N ILE A 380 -19.33 4.17 -15.26
CA ILE A 380 -20.35 4.23 -16.32
C ILE A 380 -21.73 3.87 -15.75
N SER A 381 -21.79 2.82 -14.94
CA SER A 381 -22.98 2.41 -14.20
C SER A 381 -23.50 3.56 -13.33
N GLY A 382 -22.66 4.16 -12.49
CA GLY A 382 -23.04 5.31 -11.65
C GLY A 382 -23.59 6.50 -12.45
N LEU A 383 -22.96 6.84 -13.57
CA LEU A 383 -23.40 7.92 -14.48
C LEU A 383 -24.74 7.60 -15.17
N MET A 384 -25.00 6.33 -15.48
CA MET A 384 -26.25 5.89 -16.12
C MET A 384 -27.39 5.64 -15.14
N SER A 385 -27.13 5.68 -13.82
CA SER A 385 -28.10 5.31 -12.78
C SER A 385 -29.43 6.06 -12.90
N ASP A 386 -29.42 7.36 -13.21
CA ASP A 386 -30.66 8.14 -13.39
C ASP A 386 -31.51 7.65 -14.59
N ARG A 387 -30.87 7.31 -15.72
CA ARG A 387 -31.56 6.78 -16.90
C ARG A 387 -32.07 5.36 -16.66
N ALA A 388 -31.27 4.55 -15.98
CA ALA A 388 -31.64 3.19 -15.58
C ALA A 388 -32.83 3.22 -14.62
N MET A 389 -32.85 4.14 -13.65
CA MET A 389 -33.95 4.30 -12.70
C MET A 389 -35.25 4.70 -13.39
N GLY A 390 -35.22 5.64 -14.33
CA GLY A 390 -36.39 5.99 -15.13
C GLY A 390 -36.90 4.78 -15.95
N THR A 391 -36.00 4.00 -16.53
CA THR A 391 -36.37 2.80 -17.30
C THR A 391 -36.95 1.71 -16.41
N ILE A 392 -36.36 1.44 -15.25
CA ILE A 392 -36.85 0.46 -14.27
C ILE A 392 -38.20 0.90 -13.71
N GLN A 393 -38.41 2.17 -13.40
CA GLN A 393 -39.71 2.68 -12.97
C GLN A 393 -40.77 2.49 -14.05
N ASN A 394 -40.43 2.75 -15.32
CA ASN A 394 -41.35 2.54 -16.44
C ASN A 394 -41.68 1.06 -16.66
N VAL A 395 -40.68 0.18 -16.60
CA VAL A 395 -40.86 -1.28 -16.74
C VAL A 395 -41.60 -1.84 -15.52
N ALA A 396 -41.24 -1.46 -14.31
CA ALA A 396 -41.91 -1.85 -13.08
C ALA A 396 -43.36 -1.36 -13.09
N ALA A 397 -43.63 -0.12 -13.49
CA ALA A 397 -44.99 0.37 -13.67
C ALA A 397 -45.75 -0.43 -14.73
N THR A 398 -45.10 -0.86 -15.81
CA THR A 398 -45.71 -1.69 -16.87
C THR A 398 -45.99 -3.12 -16.37
N VAL A 399 -45.09 -3.69 -15.57
CA VAL A 399 -45.25 -5.04 -14.97
C VAL A 399 -46.26 -5.02 -13.83
N LEU A 400 -46.28 -3.96 -13.00
CA LEU A 400 -47.33 -3.74 -11.99
C LEU A 400 -48.68 -3.51 -12.65
N LYS A 401 -48.73 -2.81 -13.79
CA LYS A 401 -49.94 -2.70 -14.63
C LYS A 401 -50.40 -4.07 -15.16
N SER A 402 -49.48 -4.95 -15.56
CA SER A 402 -49.84 -6.27 -16.12
C SER A 402 -50.23 -7.30 -15.06
N ILE A 403 -49.66 -7.22 -13.85
CA ILE A 403 -49.92 -8.17 -12.74
C ILE A 403 -51.06 -7.69 -11.84
N GLY A 404 -51.26 -6.38 -11.70
CA GLY A 404 -52.21 -5.79 -10.75
C GLY A 404 -53.66 -5.71 -11.20
N GLY A 405 -53.99 -5.94 -12.49
CA GLY A 405 -55.37 -5.90 -13.02
C GLY A 405 -56.11 -4.56 -12.86
N THR A 406 -55.52 -3.57 -12.18
CA THR A 406 -56.03 -2.21 -12.08
C THR A 406 -55.62 -1.47 -13.34
N ASP A 407 -56.51 -1.49 -14.32
CA ASP A 407 -56.34 -0.70 -15.53
C ASP A 407 -56.34 0.78 -15.14
N PHE A 408 -55.19 1.44 -15.31
CA PHE A 408 -55.02 2.86 -15.01
C PHE A 408 -55.33 3.75 -16.22
N SER A 409 -55.95 3.20 -17.27
CA SER A 409 -56.37 3.98 -18.42
C SER A 409 -57.52 4.92 -18.05
N GLN A 410 -57.41 6.18 -18.46
CA GLN A 410 -58.55 7.08 -18.45
C GLN A 410 -59.54 6.58 -19.52
N ARG A 411 -60.80 6.40 -19.13
CA ARG A 411 -61.86 5.86 -19.99
C ARG A 411 -63.05 6.81 -20.01
N TYR A 412 -63.83 6.72 -21.07
CA TYR A 412 -65.06 7.50 -21.26
C TYR A 412 -66.28 6.69 -20.84
N GLY A 413 -67.39 7.35 -20.50
CA GLY A 413 -68.67 6.66 -20.26
C GLY A 413 -69.15 5.93 -21.53
N ARG A 414 -69.42 4.62 -21.42
CA ARG A 414 -69.87 3.78 -22.55
C ARG A 414 -71.36 3.91 -22.82
N VAL A 415 -72.14 4.00 -21.75
CA VAL A 415 -73.60 4.16 -21.76
C VAL A 415 -73.88 5.57 -21.29
N VAL A 416 -74.99 6.18 -21.74
CA VAL A 416 -75.49 7.40 -21.13
C VAL A 416 -75.72 7.08 -19.65
N LEU A 417 -74.77 7.48 -18.79
CA LEU A 417 -74.73 7.03 -17.40
C LEU A 417 -75.95 7.55 -16.60
N ASP A 418 -76.68 8.52 -17.15
CA ASP A 418 -77.99 8.97 -16.65
C ASP A 418 -79.01 7.82 -16.60
N ASP A 419 -78.99 6.91 -17.58
CA ASP A 419 -79.89 5.75 -17.60
C ASP A 419 -79.49 4.72 -16.54
N ALA A 420 -78.18 4.55 -16.32
CA ALA A 420 -77.65 3.69 -15.26
C ALA A 420 -77.99 4.24 -13.87
N LEU A 421 -77.95 5.56 -13.67
CA LEU A 421 -78.36 6.23 -12.44
C LEU A 421 -79.85 6.01 -12.15
N LYS A 422 -80.71 6.18 -13.17
CA LYS A 422 -82.16 5.91 -13.05
C LYS A 422 -82.43 4.44 -12.73
N ALA A 423 -81.75 3.52 -13.39
CA ALA A 423 -81.90 2.08 -13.15
C ALA A 423 -81.47 1.69 -11.72
N ALA A 424 -80.45 2.35 -11.16
CA ALA A 424 -79.98 2.14 -9.80
C ALA A 424 -80.79 2.92 -8.74
N ASN A 425 -81.81 3.69 -9.14
CA ASN A 425 -82.56 4.60 -8.27
C ASN A 425 -81.65 5.55 -7.46
N ARG A 426 -80.64 6.12 -8.14
CA ARG A 426 -79.66 7.06 -7.57
C ARG A 426 -79.76 8.42 -8.26
N ASP A 427 -79.41 9.48 -7.55
CA ASP A 427 -79.41 10.85 -8.04
C ASP A 427 -78.01 11.35 -8.41
N ILE A 428 -77.97 12.33 -9.32
CA ILE A 428 -76.73 12.98 -9.79
C ILE A 428 -76.10 13.80 -8.66
N GLU A 429 -76.90 14.41 -7.79
CA GLU A 429 -76.40 15.22 -6.67
C GLU A 429 -75.64 14.36 -5.65
N GLY A 430 -76.14 13.16 -5.34
CA GLY A 430 -75.43 12.20 -4.49
C GLY A 430 -74.10 11.77 -5.08
N LEU A 431 -74.03 11.54 -6.39
CA LEU A 431 -72.78 11.21 -7.07
C LEU A 431 -71.80 12.39 -7.10
N ALA A 432 -72.31 13.60 -7.34
CA ALA A 432 -71.52 14.83 -7.34
C ALA A 432 -70.84 15.07 -5.98
N ARG A 433 -71.58 14.84 -4.88
CA ARG A 433 -71.03 14.89 -3.51
C ARG A 433 -69.95 13.83 -3.28
N LEU A 434 -70.15 12.60 -3.79
CA LEU A 434 -69.17 11.52 -3.66
C LEU A 434 -67.87 11.80 -4.43
N LEU A 435 -67.98 12.47 -5.57
CA LEU A 435 -66.84 12.80 -6.44
C LEU A 435 -66.18 14.15 -6.10
N GLU A 436 -66.72 14.90 -5.13
CA GLU A 436 -66.28 16.23 -4.72
C GLU A 436 -66.21 17.23 -5.90
N ILE A 437 -67.18 17.17 -6.81
CA ILE A 437 -67.30 18.06 -7.98
C ILE A 437 -68.72 18.59 -8.13
N ASP A 438 -68.91 19.69 -8.85
CA ASP A 438 -70.23 20.27 -9.10
C ASP A 438 -71.14 19.33 -9.91
N ALA A 439 -72.46 19.47 -9.73
CA ALA A 439 -73.46 18.66 -10.44
C ALA A 439 -73.37 18.81 -11.96
N ASP A 440 -73.07 20.02 -12.46
CA ASP A 440 -72.88 20.28 -13.89
C ASP A 440 -71.61 19.62 -14.44
N ALA A 441 -70.52 19.62 -13.66
CA ALA A 441 -69.28 18.92 -14.01
C ALA A 441 -69.50 17.40 -14.01
N THR A 442 -70.25 16.90 -13.03
CA THR A 442 -70.65 15.48 -12.97
C THR A 442 -71.45 15.10 -14.20
N LYS A 443 -72.41 15.94 -14.64
CA LYS A 443 -73.19 15.68 -15.85
C LYS A 443 -72.33 15.61 -17.12
N LYS A 444 -71.35 16.51 -17.27
CA LYS A 444 -70.37 16.47 -18.38
C LYS A 444 -69.45 15.24 -18.35
N LEU A 445 -69.14 14.78 -17.16
CA LEU A 445 -68.34 13.57 -16.94
C LEU A 445 -69.17 12.32 -17.32
N LEU A 446 -70.46 12.31 -16.99
CA LEU A 446 -71.41 11.23 -17.29
C LEU A 446 -71.87 11.20 -18.77
N SER A 447 -71.78 12.31 -19.50
CA SER A 447 -72.09 12.35 -20.94
C SER A 447 -71.04 11.68 -21.82
N GLY A 448 -69.93 11.19 -21.24
CA GLY A 448 -68.87 10.51 -21.99
C GLY A 448 -68.02 11.44 -22.86
N THR A 449 -68.13 12.76 -22.67
CA THR A 449 -67.35 13.79 -23.37
C THR A 449 -65.99 14.06 -22.73
N GLU A 450 -65.85 13.80 -21.44
CA GLU A 450 -64.59 13.95 -20.69
C GLU A 450 -64.06 12.59 -20.24
N ALA A 451 -62.73 12.46 -20.21
CA ALA A 451 -62.07 11.24 -19.76
C ALA A 451 -62.13 11.14 -18.23
N ILE A 452 -62.50 9.97 -17.72
CA ILE A 452 -62.71 9.73 -16.29
C ILE A 452 -61.45 9.09 -15.70
N SER A 453 -60.92 9.65 -14.61
CA SER A 453 -59.77 9.06 -13.92
C SER A 453 -60.11 7.69 -13.30
N PRO A 454 -59.14 6.77 -13.16
CA PRO A 454 -59.39 5.42 -12.64
C PRO A 454 -60.05 5.40 -11.25
N ASP A 455 -59.67 6.33 -10.37
CA ASP A 455 -60.25 6.43 -9.03
C ASP A 455 -61.72 6.87 -9.09
N ARG A 456 -62.05 7.82 -9.99
CA ARG A 456 -63.43 8.23 -10.24
C ARG A 456 -64.25 7.11 -10.90
N GLN A 457 -63.65 6.32 -11.80
CA GLN A 457 -64.30 5.15 -12.39
C GLN A 457 -64.68 4.12 -11.31
N LYS A 458 -63.80 3.86 -10.34
CA LYS A 458 -64.08 2.98 -9.19
C LYS A 458 -65.22 3.53 -8.32
N LEU A 459 -65.22 4.83 -8.03
CA LEU A 459 -66.28 5.45 -7.23
C LEU A 459 -67.63 5.41 -7.95
N ILE A 460 -67.67 5.74 -9.24
CA ILE A 460 -68.89 5.69 -10.06
C ILE A 460 -69.40 4.26 -10.18
N SER A 461 -68.53 3.28 -10.44
CA SER A 461 -68.92 1.87 -10.52
C SER A 461 -69.43 1.32 -9.18
N ALA A 462 -68.79 1.68 -8.07
CA ALA A 462 -69.26 1.33 -6.74
C ALA A 462 -70.61 1.99 -6.40
N TYR A 463 -70.79 3.27 -6.77
CA TYR A 463 -72.02 4.01 -6.55
C TYR A 463 -73.21 3.45 -7.35
N LEU A 464 -72.95 3.04 -8.60
CA LEU A 464 -73.95 2.44 -9.49
C LEU A 464 -74.16 0.94 -9.26
N GLY A 465 -73.28 0.27 -8.49
CA GLY A 465 -73.33 -1.18 -8.28
C GLY A 465 -73.06 -1.99 -9.55
N GLN A 466 -72.39 -1.42 -10.56
CA GLN A 466 -72.10 -2.08 -11.83
C GLN A 466 -70.60 -2.26 -12.03
N ARG A 467 -70.20 -3.20 -12.90
CA ARG A 467 -68.78 -3.44 -13.16
C ARG A 467 -68.21 -2.32 -14.05
N PRO A 468 -66.97 -1.84 -13.82
CA PRO A 468 -66.35 -0.81 -14.64
C PRO A 468 -66.33 -1.11 -16.15
N ARG A 469 -66.23 -2.40 -16.52
CA ARG A 469 -66.22 -2.84 -17.93
C ARG A 469 -67.54 -2.58 -18.66
N ASP A 470 -68.65 -2.52 -17.94
CA ASP A 470 -69.97 -2.30 -18.51
C ASP A 470 -70.26 -0.80 -18.64
N LEU A 471 -69.69 -0.01 -17.74
CA LEU A 471 -69.90 1.44 -17.64
C LEU A 471 -68.94 2.27 -18.50
N PHE A 472 -67.71 1.80 -18.74
CA PHE A 472 -66.66 2.60 -19.37
C PHE A 472 -66.11 1.98 -20.65
N SER A 473 -65.75 2.84 -21.60
CA SER A 473 -65.21 2.55 -22.93
C SER A 473 -63.90 3.30 -23.16
N ASP A 474 -63.00 2.73 -23.95
CA ASP A 474 -61.74 3.39 -24.34
C ASP A 474 -61.96 4.49 -25.40
N LEU A 475 -63.18 4.61 -25.96
CA LEU A 475 -63.55 5.58 -26.98
C LEU A 475 -64.60 6.57 -26.43
N PRO A 476 -64.53 7.87 -26.78
CA PRO A 476 -65.52 8.87 -26.40
C PRO A 476 -66.90 8.55 -27.00
N ALA A 477 -67.97 8.95 -26.32
CA ALA A 477 -69.32 8.86 -26.85
C ALA A 477 -69.47 9.84 -28.04
N GLY A 478 -69.67 9.30 -29.24
CA GLY A 478 -69.81 10.07 -30.49
C GLY A 478 -71.20 10.64 -30.71
#